data_AF-A0A9E4CUW4-F1
#
_entry.id   AF-A0A9E4CUW4-F1
#
_cell.length_a   1.000
_cell.length_b   1.000
_cell.length_c   1.000
_cell.angle_alpha   90.00
_cell.angle_beta   90.00
_cell.angle_gamma   90.00
#
_symmetry.space_group_name_H-M   'P 1'
#
loop_
_entity.id
_entity.type
_entity.pdbx_description
1 polymer ?
#
loop_
_entity_poly.entity_id
_entity_poly.type
_entity_poly.pdbx_seq_one_letter_code
_entity_poly.pdbx_strand_id
1 'polypeptide(L)' 'MTGAVARALRRPLLLLAALVAVLGLLPAAPAAAHAALESSTPAANAVLTSSPPLIALDFDERIEAGVATIRLFDGDGVAI' A
#
# COMPACT_ATOMS: atom_id res chain seq x y z
N MET A 1 -37.75 -32.94 -25.90
CA MET A 1 -36.51 -33.26 -25.16
C MET A 1 -35.57 -32.04 -25.01
N THR A 2 -36.07 -30.80 -25.05
CA THR A 2 -35.26 -29.56 -25.08
C THR A 2 -35.08 -28.90 -23.70
N GLY A 3 -36.02 -29.12 -22.76
CA GLY A 3 -35.97 -28.48 -21.42
C GLY A 3 -34.95 -29.07 -20.44
N ALA A 4 -34.63 -30.37 -20.56
CA ALA A 4 -33.71 -31.06 -19.64
C ALA A 4 -32.25 -30.64 -19.87
N VAL A 5 -31.84 -30.46 -21.12
CA VAL A 5 -30.48 -30.03 -21.51
C VAL A 5 -30.23 -28.57 -21.11
N ALA A 6 -31.23 -27.70 -21.31
CA ALA A 6 -31.18 -26.31 -20.85
C ALA A 6 -31.10 -26.21 -19.32
N ARG A 7 -31.76 -27.09 -18.57
CA ARG A 7 -31.69 -27.16 -17.11
C ARG A 7 -30.36 -27.73 -16.61
N ALA A 8 -29.77 -28.68 -17.34
CA ALA A 8 -28.48 -29.27 -17.04
C ALA A 8 -27.33 -28.26 -17.21
N LEU A 9 -27.38 -27.39 -18.22
CA LEU A 9 -26.39 -26.32 -18.46
C LEU A 9 -26.53 -25.11 -17.52
N ARG A 10 -27.73 -24.90 -16.95
CA ARG A 10 -27.98 -23.82 -15.97
C ARG A 10 -27.39 -24.12 -14.59
N ARG A 11 -27.33 -25.39 -14.17
CA ARG A 11 -26.76 -25.81 -12.88
C ARG A 11 -25.28 -25.44 -12.70
N PRO A 12 -24.36 -25.77 -13.62
CA PRO A 12 -22.95 -25.39 -13.48
C PRO A 12 -22.76 -23.87 -13.53
N LEU A 13 -23.55 -23.16 -14.33
CA LEU A 13 -23.52 -21.69 -14.37
C LEU A 13 -23.97 -21.05 -13.05
N LEU A 14 -25.03 -21.59 -12.43
CA LEU A 14 -25.50 -21.14 -11.13
C LEU A 14 -24.48 -21.44 -10.02
N LEU A 15 -23.83 -22.60 -10.06
CA LEU A 15 -22.75 -22.96 -9.12
C LEU A 15 -21.53 -22.05 -9.29
N LEU A 16 -21.14 -21.74 -10.53
CA LEU A 16 -20.07 -20.80 -10.82
C LEU A 16 -20.42 -19.39 -10.32
N ALA A 17 -21.65 -18.92 -10.58
CA ALA A 17 -22.12 -17.62 -10.12
C ALA A 17 -22.15 -17.54 -8.59
N ALA A 18 -22.61 -18.60 -7.91
CA ALA A 18 -22.59 -18.68 -6.46
C ALA A 18 -21.15 -18.70 -5.90
N LEU A 19 -20.24 -19.44 -6.55
CA LEU A 19 -18.83 -19.46 -6.15
C LEU A 19 -18.19 -18.08 -6.30
N VAL A 20 -18.42 -17.37 -7.42
CA VAL A 20 -17.91 -16.01 -7.63
C VAL A 20 -18.52 -15.05 -6.61
N ALA A 21 -19.81 -15.16 -6.29
CA ALA A 21 -20.46 -14.34 -5.27
C ALA A 21 -19.83 -14.56 -3.88
N VAL A 22 -19.62 -15.83 -3.48
CA VAL A 22 -18.95 -16.16 -2.21
C VAL A 22 -17.51 -15.64 -2.20
N LEU A 23 -16.77 -15.79 -3.30
CA LEU A 23 -15.40 -15.29 -3.41
C LEU A 23 -15.34 -13.75 -3.37
N GLY A 24 -16.34 -13.07 -3.92
CA GLY A 24 -16.47 -11.62 -3.88
C GLY A 24 -16.81 -11.04 -2.50
N LEU A 25 -17.23 -11.89 -1.55
CA LEU A 25 -17.42 -11.49 -0.16
C LEU A 25 -16.11 -11.49 0.65
N LEU A 26 -15.01 -12.02 0.11
CA LEU A 26 -13.72 -11.94 0.79
C LEU A 26 -13.25 -10.48 0.83
N PRO A 27 -12.72 -10.00 1.96
CA PRO A 27 -12.12 -8.67 2.03
C PRO A 27 -10.95 -8.59 1.04
N ALA A 28 -10.89 -7.50 0.29
CA ALA A 28 -9.72 -7.20 -0.53
C ALA A 28 -8.50 -7.02 0.40
N ALA A 29 -7.35 -7.57 -0.01
CA ALA A 29 -6.11 -7.24 0.67
C ALA A 29 -5.86 -5.73 0.57
N PRO A 30 -5.34 -5.08 1.62
CA PRO A 30 -4.95 -3.68 1.55
C PRO A 30 -3.94 -3.51 0.42
N ALA A 31 -4.21 -2.57 -0.49
CA ALA A 31 -3.24 -2.19 -1.51
C ALA A 31 -2.15 -1.32 -0.85
N ALA A 32 -0.98 -1.90 -0.62
CA ALA A 32 0.21 -1.19 -0.15
C ALA A 32 0.84 -0.42 -1.33
N ALA A 33 0.32 0.76 -1.61
CA ALA A 33 0.81 1.62 -2.69
C ALA A 33 1.40 2.96 -2.20
N HIS A 34 1.23 3.26 -0.91
CA HIS A 34 1.79 4.47 -0.30
C HIS A 34 3.01 4.05 0.51
N ALA A 35 4.17 4.60 0.15
CA ALA A 35 5.40 4.38 0.91
C ALA A 35 5.31 5.13 2.26
N ALA A 36 5.12 4.38 3.34
CA ALA A 36 5.12 4.90 4.69
C ALA A 36 6.55 4.95 5.24
N LEU A 37 6.87 6.01 6.00
CA LEU A 37 8.15 6.12 6.68
C LEU A 37 8.16 5.15 7.87
N GLU A 38 9.01 4.13 7.83
CA GLU A 38 9.21 3.17 8.92
C GLU A 38 10.14 3.75 9.98
N SER A 39 11.25 4.35 9.56
CA SER A 39 12.24 4.89 10.48
C SER A 39 13.07 6.03 9.87
N SER A 40 13.80 6.74 10.73
CA SER A 40 14.74 7.77 10.33
C SER A 40 16.01 7.70 11.17
N THR A 41 17.12 8.10 10.58
CA THR A 41 18.39 8.34 11.27
C THR A 41 18.85 9.75 10.92
N PRO A 42 18.93 10.69 11.88
CA PRO A 42 18.57 10.56 13.30
C PRO A 42 17.09 10.19 13.54
N ALA A 43 16.81 9.52 14.65
CA ALA A 43 15.43 9.17 15.02
C ALA A 43 14.58 10.44 15.21
N ALA A 44 13.29 10.34 14.89
CA ALA A 44 12.35 11.44 15.07
C ALA A 44 12.40 11.98 16.51
N ASN A 45 12.49 13.30 16.64
CA ASN A 45 12.62 14.03 17.91
C ASN A 45 13.91 13.75 18.70
N ALA A 46 14.95 13.16 18.09
CA ALA A 46 16.24 12.99 18.73
C ALA A 46 16.90 14.33 19.04
N VAL A 47 17.42 14.47 20.26
CA VAL A 47 18.30 15.59 20.64
C VAL A 47 19.74 15.14 20.43
N LEU A 48 20.45 15.81 19.53
CA LEU A 48 21.83 15.48 19.18
C LEU A 48 22.81 16.42 19.88
N THR A 49 23.99 15.91 20.20
CA THR A 49 25.09 16.69 20.78
C THR A 49 25.98 17.32 19.70
N SER A 50 25.85 16.87 18.45
CA SER A 50 26.56 17.39 17.29
C SER A 50 25.73 17.20 16.02
N SER A 51 26.10 17.92 14.94
CA SER A 51 25.44 17.79 13.64
C SER A 51 25.75 16.42 13.01
N PRO A 52 24.73 15.70 12.49
CA PRO A 52 24.94 14.43 11.80
C PRO A 52 25.48 14.67 10.37
N PRO A 53 26.31 13.76 9.84
CA PRO A 53 26.83 13.90 8.47
C PRO A 53 25.78 13.58 7.39
N LEU A 54 24.68 12.92 7.76
CA LEU A 54 23.60 12.51 6.85
C LEU A 54 22.26 12.41 7.59
N ILE A 55 21.17 12.48 6.83
CA ILE A 55 19.82 12.11 7.25
C ILE A 55 19.37 10.96 6.35
N ALA A 56 18.98 9.84 6.96
CA ALA A 56 18.42 8.68 6.28
C ALA A 56 16.95 8.52 6.64
N LEU A 57 16.13 8.18 5.65
CA LEU A 57 14.70 7.92 5.76
C LEU A 57 14.43 6.54 5.17
N ASP A 58 13.94 5.62 5.99
CA ASP A 58 13.63 4.25 5.58
C ASP A 58 12.13 4.09 5.41
N PHE A 59 11.71 3.64 4.23
CA PHE A 59 10.31 3.44 3.85
C PHE A 59 10.03 1.96 3.64
N ASP A 60 8.78 1.55 3.87
CA ASP A 60 8.30 0.18 3.68
C ASP A 60 8.19 -0.23 2.19
N GLU A 61 8.22 0.76 1.30
CA GLU A 61 8.16 0.58 -0.15
C GLU A 61 9.25 1.39 -0.86
N ARG A 62 9.56 0.99 -2.10
CA ARG A 62 10.54 1.71 -2.93
C ARG A 62 10.07 3.12 -3.26
N ILE A 63 10.93 4.10 -3.02
CA ILE A 63 10.76 5.48 -3.46
C ILE A 63 11.35 5.70 -4.86
N GLU A 64 10.57 6.30 -5.76
CA GLU A 64 11.05 6.77 -7.05
C GLU A 64 11.65 8.18 -6.91
N ALA A 65 12.98 8.28 -6.97
CA ALA A 65 13.71 9.52 -6.69
C ALA A 65 13.30 10.73 -7.57
N GLY A 66 12.81 10.48 -8.79
CA GLY A 66 12.41 11.54 -9.72
C GLY A 66 11.10 12.26 -9.37
N VAL A 67 10.31 11.72 -8.43
CA VAL A 67 9.03 12.29 -8.00
C VAL A 67 8.98 12.60 -6.50
N ALA A 68 9.99 12.16 -5.74
CA ALA A 68 10.10 12.46 -4.32
C ALA A 68 10.80 13.79 -4.08
N THR A 69 10.46 14.46 -2.97
CA THR A 69 11.13 15.70 -2.54
C THR A 69 11.34 15.64 -1.05
N ILE A 70 12.54 15.98 -0.62
CA ILE A 70 12.90 16.14 0.80
C ILE A 70 13.25 17.60 1.01
N ARG A 71 12.72 18.21 2.07
CA ARG A 71 13.01 19.59 2.47
C ARG A 71 13.46 19.58 3.92
N LEU A 72 14.59 20.23 4.19
CA LEU A 72 15.09 20.43 5.54
C LEU A 72 14.71 21.83 6.00
N PHE A 73 14.33 21.97 7.26
CA PHE A 73 13.97 23.25 7.88
C PHE A 73 14.80 23.46 9.14
N ASP A 74 15.12 24.72 9.42
CA ASP A 74 15.70 25.12 10.71
C ASP A 74 14.63 25.25 11.81
N GLY A 75 15.06 25.67 13.00
CA GLY A 75 14.17 25.83 14.16
C GLY A 75 13.12 26.94 14.00
N ASP A 76 13.32 27.88 13.07
CA ASP A 76 12.41 28.98 12.77
C ASP A 76 11.46 28.62 11.59
N GLY A 77 11.62 27.44 11.00
CA GLY A 77 10.83 26.97 9.87
C GLY A 77 11.30 27.46 8.50
N VAL A 78 12.53 27.97 8.41
CA VAL A 78 13.15 28.38 7.14
C VAL A 78 13.78 27.16 6.47
N ALA A 79 13.55 26.99 5.17
CA ALA A 79 14.14 25.89 4.42
C ALA A 79 15.65 26.09 4.19
N ILE A 80 16.44 25.04 4.38
CA ILE A 80 17.91 25.01 4.21
C ILE A 80 18.38 23.90 3.27
#